data_AF-A0A7Z9HX42-F1
#
_entry.id   AF-A0A7Z9HX42-F1
#
_cell.length_a   1.000
_cell.length_b   1.000
_cell.length_c   1.000
_cell.angle_alpha   90.00
_cell.angle_beta   90.00
_cell.angle_gamma   90.00
#
_symmetry.space_group_name_H-M   'P 1'
#
loop_
_entity.id
_entity.type
_entity.pdbx_description
1 polymer ?
#
loop_
_entity_poly.entity_id
_entity_poly.type
_entity_poly.pdbx_seq_one_letter_code
_entity_poly.pdbx_strand_id
1 'polypeptide(L)'
;STVFLDTVDQTHIWGLRKAGLSLLTGCKGSAKPTAGIEDVAILPEKLPEYVAGLQSLMKPLGLNGSFYGHAASGLLHVRPVVDMHKAEDIAKYRSLAEGVSALTRQFKGSISGEHGVGIARTEFLPEHLGPELMGVMNEIKQLFDPSNMLNPGKIVRAPGSTAKELKIDTNIRQGNLSTISLPFEPVLAFAAKDASFVGNLEQCNGCGGCRKSGPTMCPTYIATNDEIMSTRGRANTIRAALEHTHNKGTQSIFTPELEQALSNCLSCKACTTECPSNVNMALLKAELLHAKQTAQGIPIRERILARVELLGKLATSASSRIPRTS
;
A
#
# COMPACT_ATOMS: atom_id res chain seq x y z
N SER A 1 28.01 -22.32 5.85
CA SER A 1 26.71 -21.93 6.43
C SER A 1 26.96 -21.45 7.85
N THR A 2 26.41 -20.29 8.24
CA THR A 2 26.51 -19.76 9.61
C THR A 2 25.30 -20.22 10.41
N VAL A 3 25.52 -20.78 11.60
CA VAL A 3 24.44 -21.23 12.50
C VAL A 3 24.38 -20.26 13.69
N PHE A 4 23.19 -19.72 13.95
CA PHE A 4 22.97 -18.77 15.05
C PHE A 4 22.30 -19.49 16.21
N LEU A 5 23.02 -19.62 17.32
CA LEU A 5 22.54 -20.32 18.52
C LEU A 5 21.97 -19.37 19.58
N ASP A 6 22.37 -18.10 19.55
CA ASP A 6 21.88 -17.08 20.48
C ASP A 6 20.45 -16.63 20.12
N THR A 7 19.63 -16.44 21.14
CA THR A 7 18.20 -16.11 20.97
C THR A 7 17.97 -14.69 20.46
N VAL A 8 18.87 -13.75 20.74
CA VAL A 8 18.83 -12.38 20.24
C VAL A 8 19.11 -12.39 18.74
N ASP A 9 20.16 -13.09 18.32
CA ASP A 9 20.49 -13.24 16.90
C ASP A 9 19.38 -13.93 16.11
N GLN A 10 18.82 -15.03 16.65
CA GLN A 10 17.67 -15.71 16.05
C GLN A 10 16.48 -14.76 15.89
N THR A 11 16.19 -13.95 16.92
CA THR A 11 15.11 -12.96 16.90
C THR A 11 15.33 -11.92 15.80
N HIS A 12 16.55 -11.43 15.63
CA HIS A 12 16.89 -10.47 14.57
C HIS A 12 16.72 -11.07 13.17
N ILE A 13 17.17 -12.31 12.95
CA ILE A 13 17.03 -13.00 11.66
C ILE A 13 15.56 -13.25 11.32
N TRP A 14 14.77 -13.70 12.30
CA TRP A 14 13.33 -13.84 12.12
C TRP A 14 12.65 -12.50 11.86
N GLY A 15 13.09 -11.44 12.54
CA GLY A 15 12.65 -10.06 12.30
C GLY A 15 12.89 -9.64 10.84
N LEU A 16 14.09 -9.89 10.32
CA LEU A 16 14.44 -9.61 8.92
C LEU A 16 13.53 -10.38 7.94
N ARG A 17 13.36 -11.70 8.14
CA ARG A 17 12.49 -12.52 7.27
C ARG A 17 11.03 -12.06 7.29
N LYS A 18 10.52 -11.62 8.44
CA LYS A 18 9.15 -11.09 8.58
C LYS A 18 8.99 -9.72 7.92
N ALA A 19 10.01 -8.87 8.00
CA ALA A 19 10.02 -7.54 7.40
C ALA A 19 10.32 -7.53 5.89
N GLY A 20 10.91 -8.62 5.35
CA GLY A 20 11.47 -8.70 4.00
C GLY A 20 10.58 -8.11 2.91
N LEU A 21 9.29 -8.42 2.91
CA LEU A 21 8.35 -7.90 1.91
C LEU A 21 8.32 -6.36 1.86
N SER A 22 8.24 -5.73 3.03
CA SER A 22 8.09 -4.28 3.09
C SER A 22 9.43 -3.57 2.93
N LEU A 23 10.53 -4.21 3.33
CA LEU A 23 11.88 -3.76 3.02
C LEU A 23 12.13 -3.73 1.50
N LEU A 24 11.67 -4.76 0.78
CA LEU A 24 11.76 -4.84 -0.68
C LEU A 24 11.03 -3.68 -1.37
N THR A 25 9.87 -3.27 -0.85
CA THR A 25 9.15 -2.08 -1.39
C THR A 25 9.87 -0.76 -1.15
N GLY A 26 10.87 -0.75 -0.27
CA GLY A 26 11.69 0.41 0.05
C GLY A 26 12.82 0.74 -0.94
N CYS A 27 12.98 -0.04 -2.02
CA CYS A 27 13.97 0.20 -3.06
C CYS A 27 13.77 1.58 -3.72
N LYS A 28 14.83 2.20 -4.21
CA LYS A 28 14.75 3.50 -4.91
C LYS A 28 14.27 3.32 -6.36
N GLY A 29 13.54 4.30 -6.87
CA GLY A 29 13.04 4.36 -8.26
C GLY A 29 11.59 3.89 -8.41
N SER A 30 10.94 4.25 -9.51
CA SER A 30 9.52 3.95 -9.78
C SER A 30 9.23 2.46 -9.99
N ALA A 31 10.21 1.69 -10.44
CA ALA A 31 10.10 0.25 -10.54
C ALA A 31 10.18 -0.39 -9.15
N LYS A 32 9.12 -1.09 -8.73
CA LYS A 32 9.02 -1.71 -7.40
C LYS A 32 8.72 -3.21 -7.51
N PRO A 33 9.06 -4.02 -6.49
CA PRO A 33 8.58 -5.40 -6.37
C PRO A 33 7.06 -5.46 -6.27
N THR A 34 6.41 -5.89 -7.35
CA THR A 34 4.96 -5.84 -7.53
C THR A 34 4.28 -7.14 -7.09
N ALA A 35 3.12 -7.01 -6.46
CA ALA A 35 2.29 -8.12 -6.00
C ALA A 35 1.33 -8.61 -7.09
N GLY A 36 1.00 -9.90 -7.06
CA GLY A 36 -0.09 -10.55 -7.79
C GLY A 36 0.25 -11.98 -8.24
N ILE A 37 1.51 -12.24 -8.57
CA ILE A 37 2.00 -13.55 -9.06
C ILE A 37 2.74 -14.39 -7.99
N GLU A 38 2.83 -13.89 -6.75
CA GLU A 38 3.78 -14.31 -5.72
C GLU A 38 3.29 -15.42 -4.76
N ASP A 39 2.37 -16.28 -5.14
CA ASP A 39 1.72 -17.17 -4.16
C ASP A 39 1.45 -18.56 -4.72
N VAL A 40 2.43 -19.06 -5.47
CA VAL A 40 2.33 -20.35 -6.12
C VAL A 40 2.79 -21.44 -5.16
N ALA A 41 1.96 -22.47 -5.00
CA ALA A 41 2.29 -23.71 -4.31
C ALA A 41 2.46 -24.84 -5.32
N ILE A 42 3.60 -25.51 -5.31
CA ILE A 42 3.89 -26.72 -6.09
C ILE A 42 4.54 -27.78 -5.18
N LEU A 43 4.78 -28.99 -5.67
CA LEU A 43 5.47 -30.01 -4.88
C LEU A 43 6.90 -29.58 -4.51
N PRO A 44 7.34 -29.64 -3.24
CA PRO A 44 8.65 -29.12 -2.82
C PRO A 44 9.85 -29.61 -3.65
N GLU A 45 9.85 -30.89 -4.04
CA GLU A 45 10.89 -31.51 -4.88
C GLU A 45 10.97 -30.92 -6.30
N LYS A 46 9.90 -30.24 -6.74
CA LYS A 46 9.79 -29.57 -8.04
C LYS A 46 10.15 -28.08 -8.00
N LEU A 47 10.45 -27.52 -6.83
CA LEU A 47 10.83 -26.11 -6.68
C LEU A 47 12.02 -25.69 -7.56
N PRO A 48 13.12 -26.45 -7.68
CA PRO A 48 14.24 -26.03 -8.52
C PRO A 48 13.85 -25.88 -10.00
N GLU A 49 13.07 -26.85 -10.50
CA GLU A 49 12.57 -26.88 -11.89
C GLU A 49 11.56 -25.75 -12.13
N TYR A 50 10.67 -25.50 -11.18
CA TYR A 50 9.71 -24.40 -11.24
C TYR A 50 10.41 -23.03 -11.23
N VAL A 51 11.39 -22.82 -10.37
CA VAL A 51 12.19 -21.58 -10.30
C VAL A 51 12.92 -21.34 -11.62
N ALA A 52 13.51 -22.36 -12.22
CA ALA A 52 14.15 -22.25 -13.53
C ALA A 52 13.13 -21.86 -14.63
N GLY A 53 11.95 -22.49 -14.62
CA GLY A 53 10.85 -22.12 -15.51
C GLY A 53 10.42 -20.67 -15.34
N LEU A 54 10.24 -20.20 -14.10
CA LEU A 54 9.85 -18.82 -13.80
C LEU A 54 10.92 -17.81 -14.23
N GLN A 55 12.20 -18.12 -14.00
CA GLN A 55 13.31 -17.30 -14.49
C GLN A 55 13.33 -17.23 -16.02
N SER A 56 13.02 -18.33 -16.71
CA SER A 56 12.93 -18.37 -18.17
C SER A 56 11.78 -17.53 -18.73
N LEU A 57 10.68 -17.35 -17.98
CA LEU A 57 9.59 -16.43 -18.33
C LEU A 57 10.00 -14.96 -18.14
N MET A 58 10.74 -14.64 -17.08
CA MET A 58 11.14 -13.26 -16.76
C MET A 58 12.26 -12.73 -17.68
N LYS A 59 13.21 -13.59 -18.06
CA LYS A 59 14.38 -13.24 -18.87
C LYS A 59 14.05 -12.51 -20.18
N PRO A 60 13.17 -13.01 -21.08
CA PRO A 60 12.84 -12.32 -22.33
C PRO A 60 12.08 -11.01 -22.11
N LEU A 61 11.41 -10.84 -20.95
CA LEU A 61 10.73 -9.60 -20.58
C LEU A 61 11.69 -8.57 -19.96
N GLY A 62 12.96 -8.92 -19.74
CA GLY A 62 13.93 -8.07 -19.06
C GLY A 62 13.60 -7.83 -17.58
N LEU A 63 12.77 -8.70 -16.97
CA LEU A 63 12.33 -8.56 -15.59
C LEU A 63 13.27 -9.30 -14.64
N ASN A 64 13.49 -8.70 -13.47
CA ASN A 64 14.09 -9.36 -12.31
C ASN A 64 13.02 -9.58 -11.24
N GLY A 65 13.23 -10.55 -10.36
CA GLY A 65 12.29 -10.86 -9.28
C GLY A 65 12.97 -11.08 -7.95
N SER A 66 12.30 -10.68 -6.87
CA SER A 66 12.68 -11.07 -5.51
C SER A 66 12.01 -12.38 -5.14
N PHE A 67 12.79 -13.36 -4.69
CA PHE A 67 12.32 -14.68 -4.30
C PHE A 67 12.42 -14.87 -2.78
N TYR A 68 11.32 -15.30 -2.17
CA TYR A 68 11.24 -15.75 -0.79
C TYR A 68 10.09 -16.76 -0.69
N GLY A 69 9.89 -17.42 0.44
CA GLY A 69 8.82 -18.43 0.51
C GLY A 69 8.89 -19.33 1.72
N HIS A 70 8.13 -20.41 1.61
CA HIS A 70 8.05 -21.51 2.55
C HIS A 70 8.43 -22.78 1.79
N ALA A 71 9.75 -23.00 1.63
CA ALA A 71 10.26 -24.06 0.76
C ALA A 71 9.74 -25.46 1.15
N ALA A 72 9.58 -25.73 2.44
CA ALA A 72 9.08 -27.00 2.94
C ALA A 72 7.62 -27.30 2.53
N SER A 73 6.79 -26.26 2.35
CA SER A 73 5.42 -26.41 1.85
C SER A 73 5.31 -26.23 0.34
N GLY A 74 6.43 -26.03 -0.35
CA GLY A 74 6.41 -25.84 -1.80
C GLY A 74 5.85 -24.48 -2.25
N LEU A 75 5.73 -23.53 -1.32
CA LEU A 75 5.15 -22.21 -1.57
C LEU A 75 6.25 -21.17 -1.84
N LEU A 76 6.14 -20.50 -2.99
CA LEU A 76 7.05 -19.42 -3.39
C LEU A 76 6.33 -18.09 -3.50
N HIS A 77 7.00 -17.09 -2.92
CA HIS A 77 6.73 -15.69 -3.12
C HIS A 77 7.74 -15.04 -4.02
N VAL A 78 7.30 -14.76 -5.25
CA VAL A 78 8.10 -14.11 -6.28
C VAL A 78 7.45 -12.80 -6.71
N ARG A 79 8.15 -11.69 -6.49
CA ARG A 79 7.68 -10.37 -6.92
C ARG A 79 8.58 -9.82 -8.03
N PRO A 80 8.06 -9.61 -9.25
CA PRO A 80 8.82 -8.99 -10.31
C PRO A 80 8.98 -7.50 -10.01
N VAL A 81 10.12 -6.93 -10.37
CA VAL A 81 10.38 -5.50 -10.26
C VAL A 81 9.85 -4.82 -11.53
N VAL A 82 8.77 -4.05 -11.38
CA VAL A 82 8.01 -3.48 -12.50
C VAL A 82 7.65 -2.03 -12.19
N ASP A 83 7.74 -1.13 -13.17
CA ASP A 83 7.22 0.23 -13.07
C ASP A 83 5.77 0.27 -13.55
N MET A 84 4.83 0.15 -12.62
CA MET A 84 3.39 0.11 -12.90
C MET A 84 2.80 1.44 -13.41
N HIS A 85 3.63 2.48 -13.60
CA HIS A 85 3.25 3.72 -14.27
C HIS A 85 3.41 3.65 -15.79
N LYS A 86 4.17 2.67 -16.31
CA LYS A 86 4.47 2.55 -17.74
C LYS A 86 3.61 1.46 -18.37
N ALA A 87 2.93 1.80 -19.46
CA ALA A 87 2.11 0.87 -20.21
C ALA A 87 2.90 -0.36 -20.70
N GLU A 88 4.17 -0.19 -21.09
CA GLU A 88 5.03 -1.31 -21.51
C GLU A 88 5.27 -2.30 -20.36
N ASP A 89 5.43 -1.80 -19.14
CA ASP A 89 5.76 -2.61 -17.97
C ASP A 89 4.52 -3.31 -17.43
N ILE A 90 3.34 -2.67 -17.54
CA ILE A 90 2.04 -3.31 -17.31
C ILE A 90 1.85 -4.47 -18.30
N ALA A 91 2.19 -4.28 -19.58
CA ALA A 91 2.10 -5.34 -20.58
C ALA A 91 3.07 -6.51 -20.28
N LYS A 92 4.32 -6.23 -19.89
CA LYS A 92 5.26 -7.27 -19.43
C LYS A 92 4.71 -8.02 -18.22
N TYR A 93 4.15 -7.30 -17.25
CA TYR A 93 3.56 -7.88 -16.04
C TYR A 93 2.37 -8.80 -16.38
N ARG A 94 1.51 -8.37 -17.31
CA ARG A 94 0.42 -9.19 -17.85
C ARG A 94 0.93 -10.49 -18.47
N SER A 95 1.88 -10.40 -19.39
CA SER A 95 2.47 -11.58 -20.04
C SER A 95 3.13 -12.53 -19.03
N LEU A 96 3.80 -11.97 -18.01
CA LEU A 96 4.37 -12.77 -16.94
C LEU A 96 3.29 -13.48 -16.12
N ALA A 97 2.18 -12.81 -15.78
CA ALA A 97 1.08 -13.42 -15.02
C ALA A 97 0.42 -14.59 -15.77
N GLU A 98 0.21 -14.46 -17.07
CA GLU A 98 -0.29 -15.54 -17.93
C GLU A 98 0.70 -16.72 -17.97
N GLY A 99 1.99 -16.42 -18.16
CA GLY A 99 3.05 -17.42 -18.13
C GLY A 99 3.13 -18.15 -16.78
N VAL A 100 3.02 -17.43 -15.67
CA VAL A 100 3.01 -18.00 -14.31
C VAL A 100 1.79 -18.90 -14.11
N SER A 101 0.60 -18.47 -14.55
CA SER A 101 -0.61 -19.30 -14.49
C SER A 101 -0.40 -20.61 -15.25
N ALA A 102 0.05 -20.53 -16.51
CA ALA A 102 0.28 -21.70 -17.35
C ALA A 102 1.37 -22.63 -16.79
N LEU A 103 2.50 -22.08 -16.35
CA LEU A 103 3.59 -22.83 -15.72
C LEU A 103 3.09 -23.54 -14.46
N THR A 104 2.31 -22.86 -13.61
CA THR A 104 1.77 -23.46 -12.40
C THR A 104 0.89 -24.68 -12.71
N ARG A 105 0.06 -24.64 -13.78
CA ARG A 105 -0.71 -25.81 -14.22
C ARG A 105 0.18 -26.95 -14.71
N GLN A 106 1.27 -26.66 -15.43
CA GLN A 106 2.21 -27.70 -15.89
C GLN A 106 2.81 -28.47 -14.70
N PHE A 107 3.04 -27.77 -13.59
CA PHE A 107 3.51 -28.36 -12.33
C PHE A 107 2.40 -28.90 -11.44
N LYS A 108 1.13 -28.89 -11.89
CA LYS A 108 -0.06 -29.28 -11.12
C LYS A 108 -0.15 -28.54 -9.76
N GLY A 109 0.28 -27.28 -9.75
CA GLY A 109 0.29 -26.43 -8.56
C GLY A 109 -0.98 -25.62 -8.38
N SER A 110 -1.04 -24.89 -7.27
CA SER A 110 -2.03 -23.85 -7.00
C SER A 110 -1.44 -22.47 -7.28
N ILE A 111 -2.17 -21.61 -7.98
CA ILE A 111 -1.82 -20.18 -8.18
C ILE A 111 -2.09 -19.30 -6.95
N SER A 112 -2.66 -19.88 -5.90
CA SER A 112 -3.03 -19.18 -4.67
C SER A 112 -2.90 -20.13 -3.48
N GLY A 113 -1.72 -20.20 -2.88
CA GLY A 113 -1.47 -21.02 -1.70
C GLY A 113 -1.97 -20.38 -0.40
N GLU A 114 -1.67 -19.11 -0.14
CA GLU A 114 -1.99 -18.45 1.15
C GLU A 114 -2.81 -17.16 1.00
N HIS A 115 -2.57 -16.36 -0.05
CA HIS A 115 -3.09 -14.99 -0.16
C HIS A 115 -4.52 -14.92 -0.73
N GLY A 116 -5.04 -16.03 -1.24
CA GLY A 116 -6.35 -16.10 -1.88
C GLY A 116 -6.36 -15.59 -3.32
N VAL A 117 -7.54 -15.61 -3.94
CA VAL A 117 -7.70 -15.28 -5.37
C VAL A 117 -7.85 -13.76 -5.59
N GLY A 118 -8.80 -13.13 -4.89
CA GLY A 118 -9.04 -11.69 -4.97
C GLY A 118 -9.26 -11.20 -6.41
N ILE A 119 -8.91 -9.95 -6.70
CA ILE A 119 -9.01 -9.39 -8.07
C ILE A 119 -7.95 -10.02 -9.00
N ALA A 120 -6.71 -10.11 -8.50
CA ALA A 120 -5.54 -10.42 -9.32
C ALA A 120 -5.56 -11.81 -9.97
N ARG A 121 -6.25 -12.79 -9.36
CA ARG A 121 -6.22 -14.19 -9.83
C ARG A 121 -7.58 -14.70 -10.31
N THR A 122 -8.63 -13.89 -10.20
CA THR A 122 -10.00 -14.32 -10.56
C THR A 122 -10.07 -14.79 -12.00
N GLU A 123 -9.45 -14.06 -12.92
CA GLU A 123 -9.49 -14.40 -14.35
C GLU A 123 -8.81 -15.73 -14.70
N PHE A 124 -7.84 -16.18 -13.89
CA PHE A 124 -7.10 -17.41 -14.14
C PHE A 124 -7.77 -18.63 -13.50
N LEU A 125 -8.61 -18.43 -12.48
CA LEU A 125 -9.21 -19.50 -11.69
C LEU A 125 -9.95 -20.57 -12.52
N PRO A 126 -10.71 -20.23 -13.58
CA PRO A 126 -11.40 -21.23 -14.39
C PRO A 126 -10.48 -22.28 -15.00
N GLU A 127 -9.26 -21.89 -15.41
CA GLU A 127 -8.30 -22.81 -16.00
C GLU A 127 -7.64 -23.74 -14.98
N HIS A 128 -7.67 -23.38 -13.70
CA HIS A 128 -7.06 -24.14 -12.60
C HIS A 128 -8.06 -25.11 -11.95
N LEU A 129 -9.32 -24.71 -11.83
CA LEU A 129 -10.35 -25.52 -11.18
C LEU A 129 -11.20 -26.34 -12.17
N GLY A 130 -11.28 -25.90 -13.43
CA GLY A 130 -12.13 -26.54 -14.43
C GLY A 130 -13.62 -26.30 -14.22
N PRO A 131 -14.47 -26.73 -15.17
CA PRO A 131 -15.88 -26.37 -15.21
C PRO A 131 -16.70 -26.93 -14.04
N GLU A 132 -16.37 -28.13 -13.54
CA GLU A 132 -17.11 -28.80 -12.48
C GLU A 132 -16.99 -28.04 -11.14
N LEU A 133 -15.77 -27.80 -10.68
CA LEU A 133 -15.53 -27.07 -9.43
C LEU A 133 -15.96 -25.60 -9.54
N MET A 134 -15.77 -24.97 -10.71
CA MET A 134 -16.31 -23.63 -10.95
C MET A 134 -17.85 -23.62 -10.88
N GLY A 135 -18.53 -24.67 -11.35
CA GLY A 135 -19.97 -24.86 -11.23
C GLY A 135 -20.42 -24.87 -9.78
N VAL A 136 -19.82 -25.74 -8.96
CA VAL A 136 -20.11 -25.83 -7.51
C VAL A 136 -19.87 -24.49 -6.81
N MET A 137 -18.76 -23.82 -7.11
CA MET A 137 -18.47 -22.50 -6.53
C MET A 137 -19.53 -21.44 -6.90
N ASN A 138 -20.03 -21.47 -8.13
CA ASN A 138 -21.10 -20.57 -8.57
C ASN A 138 -22.44 -20.89 -7.88
N GLU A 139 -22.78 -22.16 -7.70
CA GLU A 139 -23.99 -22.57 -6.96
C GLU A 139 -23.95 -22.08 -5.51
N ILE A 140 -22.82 -22.27 -4.83
CA ILE A 140 -22.61 -21.76 -3.46
C ILE A 140 -22.78 -20.23 -3.44
N LYS A 141 -22.17 -19.51 -4.39
CA LYS A 141 -22.31 -18.05 -4.47
C LYS A 141 -23.76 -17.63 -4.64
N GLN A 142 -24.50 -18.29 -5.52
CA GLN A 142 -25.90 -17.96 -5.78
C GLN A 142 -26.81 -18.27 -4.59
N LEU A 143 -26.51 -19.33 -3.83
CA LEU A 143 -27.28 -19.70 -2.64
C LEU A 143 -27.15 -18.65 -1.52
N PHE A 144 -25.94 -18.15 -1.28
CA PHE A 144 -25.67 -17.21 -0.19
C PHE A 144 -25.75 -15.72 -0.59
N ASP A 145 -25.65 -15.42 -1.88
CA ASP A 145 -25.71 -14.04 -2.40
C ASP A 145 -26.47 -13.98 -3.73
N PRO A 146 -27.78 -14.27 -3.72
CA PRO A 146 -28.58 -14.35 -4.94
C PRO A 146 -28.67 -13.02 -5.70
N SER A 147 -28.50 -11.90 -5.01
CA SER A 147 -28.47 -10.54 -5.60
C SER A 147 -27.06 -10.09 -5.98
N ASN A 148 -26.03 -10.92 -5.78
CA ASN A 148 -24.63 -10.66 -6.12
C ASN A 148 -24.09 -9.33 -5.54
N MET A 149 -24.44 -9.02 -4.29
CA MET A 149 -24.02 -7.78 -3.60
C MET A 149 -22.67 -7.94 -2.88
N LEU A 150 -22.32 -9.17 -2.49
CA LEU A 150 -21.12 -9.45 -1.69
C LEU A 150 -19.90 -9.61 -2.60
N ASN A 151 -19.16 -8.51 -2.78
CA ASN A 151 -17.87 -8.49 -3.47
C ASN A 151 -17.93 -8.99 -4.94
N PRO A 152 -18.80 -8.38 -5.78
CA PRO A 152 -19.12 -8.87 -7.11
C PRO A 152 -17.90 -8.96 -8.04
N GLY A 153 -17.90 -9.98 -8.89
CA GLY A 153 -16.89 -10.19 -9.93
C GLY A 153 -15.54 -10.73 -9.44
N LYS A 154 -15.38 -10.99 -8.13
CA LYS A 154 -14.15 -11.56 -7.55
C LYS A 154 -14.38 -13.02 -7.16
N ILE A 155 -13.34 -13.85 -7.36
CA ILE A 155 -13.27 -15.29 -7.13
C ILE A 155 -14.19 -16.09 -8.06
N VAL A 156 -15.48 -15.77 -8.02
CA VAL A 156 -16.55 -16.42 -8.77
C VAL A 156 -17.31 -15.37 -9.57
N ARG A 157 -17.59 -15.68 -10.83
CA ARG A 157 -18.48 -14.88 -11.67
C ARG A 157 -19.71 -15.71 -11.98
N ALA A 158 -20.80 -15.43 -11.27
CA ALA A 158 -22.07 -16.13 -11.46
C ALA A 158 -22.50 -16.04 -12.95
N PRO A 159 -23.05 -17.12 -13.52
CA PRO A 159 -23.65 -17.07 -14.86
C PRO A 159 -24.68 -15.93 -14.95
N GLY A 160 -24.58 -15.10 -15.98
CA GLY A 160 -25.45 -13.92 -16.15
C GLY A 160 -25.08 -12.69 -15.30
N SER A 161 -23.97 -12.73 -14.54
CA SER A 161 -23.49 -11.56 -13.80
C SER A 161 -23.15 -10.41 -14.75
N THR A 162 -23.65 -9.21 -14.43
CA THR A 162 -23.29 -7.95 -15.10
C THR A 162 -22.01 -7.34 -14.54
N ALA A 163 -21.37 -7.99 -13.56
CA ALA A 163 -20.14 -7.49 -12.97
C ALA A 163 -19.04 -7.43 -14.03
N LYS A 164 -18.34 -6.29 -14.08
CA LYS A 164 -17.22 -6.08 -15.00
C LYS A 164 -16.18 -7.18 -14.81
N GLU A 165 -15.67 -7.70 -15.92
CA GLU A 165 -14.55 -8.63 -15.90
C GLU A 165 -13.32 -7.97 -15.26
N LEU A 166 -12.78 -8.64 -14.26
CA LEU A 166 -11.63 -8.17 -13.51
C LEU A 166 -10.37 -8.84 -14.07
N LYS A 167 -9.49 -8.04 -14.66
CA LYS A 167 -8.19 -8.49 -15.17
C LYS A 167 -7.06 -7.89 -14.36
N ILE A 168 -5.98 -8.63 -14.18
CA ILE A 168 -4.82 -8.32 -13.35
C ILE A 168 -4.11 -7.02 -13.78
N ASP A 169 -4.28 -6.64 -15.04
CA ASP A 169 -3.71 -5.45 -15.70
C ASP A 169 -4.70 -4.29 -15.84
N THR A 170 -5.92 -4.42 -15.29
CA THR A 170 -6.95 -3.37 -15.34
C THR A 170 -7.13 -2.67 -14.00
N ASN A 171 -7.48 -1.38 -14.04
CA ASN A 171 -7.65 -0.54 -12.83
C ASN A 171 -6.41 -0.55 -11.92
N ILE A 172 -5.22 -0.63 -12.52
CA ILE A 172 -3.95 -0.54 -11.80
C ILE A 172 -3.91 0.81 -11.09
N ARG A 173 -3.67 0.76 -9.78
CA ARG A 173 -3.56 1.96 -8.93
C ARG A 173 -2.61 2.99 -9.56
N GLN A 174 -1.41 2.56 -9.94
CA GLN A 174 -0.41 3.41 -10.61
C GLN A 174 -0.67 3.64 -12.10
N GLY A 175 -1.37 2.74 -12.79
CA GLY A 175 -1.59 2.80 -14.24
C GLY A 175 -2.67 3.81 -14.66
N ASN A 176 -3.62 4.11 -13.78
CA ASN A 176 -4.56 5.22 -13.95
C ASN A 176 -3.96 6.58 -13.53
N LEU A 177 -2.76 6.55 -12.96
CA LEU A 177 -2.01 7.70 -12.48
C LEU A 177 -0.79 7.87 -13.38
N SER A 178 -0.99 8.26 -14.65
CA SER A 178 0.11 8.79 -15.46
C SER A 178 0.62 10.06 -14.79
N THR A 179 1.46 9.88 -13.77
CA THR A 179 1.89 10.87 -12.76
C THR A 179 0.71 11.53 -12.05
N ILE A 180 0.49 11.24 -10.76
CA ILE A 180 -0.33 12.13 -9.92
C ILE A 180 0.24 13.54 -10.08
N SER A 181 -0.47 14.40 -10.82
CA SER A 181 -0.13 15.82 -10.89
C SER A 181 -0.48 16.42 -9.55
N LEU A 182 0.51 17.00 -8.88
CA LEU A 182 0.29 17.66 -7.61
C LEU A 182 -0.31 19.04 -7.90
N PRO A 183 -1.41 19.43 -7.24
CA PRO A 183 -1.98 20.77 -7.39
C PRO A 183 -1.20 21.83 -6.58
N PHE A 184 0.02 21.50 -6.18
CA PHE A 184 0.96 22.33 -5.43
C PHE A 184 2.38 21.91 -5.78
N GLU A 185 3.32 22.84 -5.67
CA GLU A 185 4.74 22.56 -5.84
C GLU A 185 5.35 22.10 -4.52
N PRO A 186 5.90 20.87 -4.41
CA PRO A 186 6.56 20.42 -3.20
C PRO A 186 7.82 21.24 -2.90
N VAL A 187 7.98 21.67 -1.64
CA VAL A 187 9.18 22.40 -1.19
C VAL A 187 10.18 21.52 -0.46
N LEU A 188 9.76 20.37 0.06
CA LEU A 188 10.65 19.41 0.70
C LEU A 188 11.30 18.50 -0.35
N ALA A 189 12.60 18.23 -0.17
CA ALA A 189 13.36 17.44 -1.13
C ALA A 189 13.09 15.92 -1.09
N PHE A 190 12.42 15.40 -0.04
CA PHE A 190 12.11 13.96 0.09
C PHE A 190 13.33 13.02 -0.09
N ALA A 191 14.53 13.47 0.25
CA ALA A 191 15.81 12.87 -0.14
C ALA A 191 15.98 11.37 0.25
N ALA A 192 15.34 10.92 1.32
CA ALA A 192 15.42 9.53 1.78
C ALA A 192 14.68 8.54 0.87
N LYS A 193 13.66 9.01 0.11
CA LYS A 193 12.73 8.16 -0.64
C LYS A 193 12.36 8.84 -1.96
N ASP A 194 13.04 8.45 -3.03
CA ASP A 194 12.74 8.83 -4.42
C ASP A 194 12.72 10.34 -4.74
N ALA A 195 13.17 11.20 -3.82
CA ALA A 195 13.19 12.67 -3.96
C ALA A 195 11.83 13.26 -4.41
N SER A 196 10.73 12.59 -4.07
CA SER A 196 9.39 12.90 -4.55
C SER A 196 8.35 12.73 -3.46
N PHE A 197 7.39 13.66 -3.40
CA PHE A 197 6.20 13.54 -2.55
C PHE A 197 5.41 12.27 -2.90
N VAL A 198 5.12 12.07 -4.20
CA VAL A 198 4.38 10.90 -4.69
C VAL A 198 5.17 9.62 -4.42
N GLY A 199 6.48 9.62 -4.68
CA GLY A 199 7.34 8.48 -4.40
C GLY A 199 7.34 8.07 -2.91
N ASN A 200 7.23 9.03 -1.97
CA ASN A 200 7.05 8.75 -0.55
C ASN A 200 5.68 8.20 -0.22
N LEU A 201 4.63 8.76 -0.83
CA LEU A 201 3.26 8.32 -0.63
C LEU A 201 3.06 6.87 -1.09
N GLU A 202 3.73 6.49 -2.19
CA GLU A 202 3.67 5.15 -2.78
C GLU A 202 4.46 4.08 -2.05
N GLN A 203 5.34 4.45 -1.11
CA GLN A 203 5.98 3.48 -0.21
C GLN A 203 4.96 2.68 0.60
N CYS A 204 3.75 3.23 0.81
CA CYS A 204 2.68 2.50 1.48
C CYS A 204 2.17 1.33 0.60
N ASN A 205 2.71 0.15 0.83
CA ASN A 205 2.30 -1.10 0.17
C ASN A 205 0.97 -1.67 0.70
N GLY A 206 0.42 -1.07 1.75
CA GLY A 206 -0.85 -1.45 2.33
C GLY A 206 -0.85 -2.66 3.27
N CYS A 207 0.31 -3.14 3.73
CA CYS A 207 0.44 -4.33 4.59
C CYS A 207 -0.30 -4.27 5.93
N GLY A 208 -0.73 -3.09 6.39
CA GLY A 208 -1.50 -2.95 7.62
C GLY A 208 -0.69 -3.10 8.92
N GLY A 209 0.64 -3.22 8.87
CA GLY A 209 1.49 -3.27 10.08
C GLY A 209 1.33 -2.05 10.99
N CYS A 210 0.82 -0.93 10.46
CA CYS A 210 0.47 0.25 11.23
C CYS A 210 -0.80 0.12 12.09
N ARG A 211 -1.54 -1.00 11.98
CA ARG A 211 -2.75 -1.30 12.76
C ARG A 211 -2.46 -2.08 14.05
N LYS A 212 -1.17 -2.25 14.40
CA LYS A 212 -0.78 -2.99 15.60
C LYS A 212 -1.23 -2.29 16.88
N SER A 213 -1.69 -3.08 17.84
CA SER A 213 -1.94 -2.65 19.21
C SER A 213 -0.61 -2.65 19.97
N GLY A 214 0.16 -1.57 19.85
CA GLY A 214 1.45 -1.43 20.52
C GLY A 214 1.82 0.03 20.73
N PRO A 215 2.60 0.37 21.77
CA PRO A 215 2.75 1.75 22.24
C PRO A 215 3.38 2.69 21.21
N THR A 216 4.16 2.15 20.28
CA THR A 216 5.03 2.94 19.40
C THR A 216 4.42 3.24 18.02
N MET A 217 3.19 2.79 17.70
CA MET A 217 2.53 3.10 16.41
C MET A 217 1.62 4.34 16.51
N CYS A 218 0.79 4.61 15.49
CA CYS A 218 -0.17 5.73 15.45
C CYS A 218 -1.05 5.77 16.71
N PRO A 219 -0.83 6.71 17.66
CA PRO A 219 -1.58 6.73 18.92
C PRO A 219 -3.08 6.95 18.70
N THR A 220 -3.44 7.68 17.65
CA THR A 220 -4.83 7.93 17.29
C THR A 220 -5.53 6.69 16.76
N TYR A 221 -4.84 5.83 16.00
CA TYR A 221 -5.45 4.55 15.60
C TYR A 221 -5.64 3.65 16.81
N ILE A 222 -4.67 3.63 17.73
CA ILE A 222 -4.79 2.83 18.96
C ILE A 222 -5.97 3.32 19.81
N ALA A 223 -6.19 4.63 19.87
CA ALA A 223 -7.28 5.23 20.63
C ALA A 223 -8.67 5.02 19.99
N THR A 224 -8.79 5.09 18.65
CA THR A 224 -10.11 5.06 17.99
C THR A 224 -10.41 3.76 17.25
N ASN A 225 -9.39 2.98 16.90
CA ASN A 225 -9.45 1.84 15.99
C ASN A 225 -9.99 2.17 14.58
N ASP A 226 -10.07 3.46 14.23
CA ASP A 226 -10.53 3.90 12.91
C ASP A 226 -9.41 3.83 11.87
N GLU A 227 -9.64 3.13 10.76
CA GLU A 227 -8.64 2.91 9.71
C GLU A 227 -8.02 4.23 9.21
N ILE A 228 -8.82 5.29 9.06
CA ILE A 228 -8.38 6.62 8.59
C ILE A 228 -7.29 7.23 9.48
N MET A 229 -7.23 6.82 10.76
CA MET A 229 -6.24 7.30 11.73
C MET A 229 -4.91 6.54 11.66
N SER A 230 -4.87 5.39 10.97
CA SER A 230 -3.65 4.59 10.76
C SER A 230 -2.74 5.20 9.69
N THR A 231 -1.44 4.83 9.67
CA THR A 231 -0.52 5.31 8.62
C THR A 231 -1.00 4.93 7.22
N ARG A 232 -1.51 3.70 7.03
CA ARG A 232 -2.07 3.24 5.76
C ARG A 232 -3.33 4.01 5.39
N GLY A 233 -4.23 4.23 6.34
CA GLY A 233 -5.44 5.02 6.14
C GLY A 233 -5.10 6.42 5.65
N ARG A 234 -4.23 7.14 6.35
CA ARG A 234 -3.79 8.49 5.98
C ARG A 234 -3.14 8.52 4.59
N ALA A 235 -2.26 7.55 4.28
CA ALA A 235 -1.66 7.46 2.95
C ALA A 235 -2.71 7.20 1.84
N ASN A 236 -3.70 6.36 2.12
CA ASN A 236 -4.80 6.11 1.17
C ASN A 236 -5.73 7.32 1.03
N THR A 237 -6.01 8.07 2.09
CA THR A 237 -6.82 9.29 2.03
C THR A 237 -6.11 10.38 1.23
N ILE A 238 -4.81 10.60 1.44
CA ILE A 238 -4.01 11.53 0.64
C ILE A 238 -4.10 11.14 -0.84
N ARG A 239 -3.89 9.85 -1.15
CA ARG A 239 -3.96 9.35 -2.53
C ARG A 239 -5.34 9.56 -3.15
N ALA A 240 -6.40 9.20 -2.42
CA ALA A 240 -7.77 9.36 -2.89
C ALA A 240 -8.11 10.83 -3.17
N ALA A 241 -7.66 11.76 -2.31
CA ALA A 241 -7.83 13.19 -2.54
C ALA A 241 -7.13 13.65 -3.83
N LEU A 242 -5.89 13.21 -4.04
CA LEU A 242 -5.11 13.54 -5.25
C LEU A 242 -5.74 12.95 -6.52
N GLU A 243 -6.16 11.68 -6.48
CA GLU A 243 -6.88 11.01 -7.57
C GLU A 243 -8.20 11.73 -7.90
N HIS A 244 -8.95 12.15 -6.88
CA HIS A 244 -10.21 12.84 -7.08
C HIS A 244 -10.02 14.19 -7.78
N THR A 245 -9.06 14.98 -7.32
CA THR A 245 -8.72 16.27 -7.93
C THR A 245 -8.23 16.10 -9.35
N HIS A 246 -7.38 15.11 -9.62
CA HIS A 246 -6.89 14.82 -10.97
C HIS A 246 -8.03 14.48 -11.94
N ASN A 247 -8.94 13.59 -11.53
CA ASN A 247 -10.01 13.09 -12.40
C ASN A 247 -11.16 14.10 -12.61
N LYS A 248 -11.43 14.97 -11.64
CA LYS A 248 -12.57 15.93 -11.71
C LYS A 248 -12.16 17.37 -11.99
N GLY A 249 -10.86 17.65 -12.14
CA GLY A 249 -10.29 18.89 -12.66
C GLY A 249 -10.54 20.19 -11.88
N THR A 250 -11.29 20.17 -10.76
CA THR A 250 -11.80 21.42 -10.15
C THR A 250 -11.99 21.39 -8.63
N GLN A 251 -11.78 20.26 -7.95
CA GLN A 251 -11.97 20.17 -6.50
C GLN A 251 -10.64 20.30 -5.74
N SER A 252 -10.63 21.14 -4.71
CA SER A 252 -9.52 21.26 -3.76
C SER A 252 -9.18 19.90 -3.15
N ILE A 253 -7.88 19.57 -3.08
CA ILE A 253 -7.40 18.37 -2.37
C ILE A 253 -7.67 18.42 -0.87
N PHE A 254 -7.91 19.61 -0.31
CA PHE A 254 -8.12 19.82 1.12
C PHE A 254 -9.57 19.53 1.50
N THR A 255 -9.98 18.27 1.36
CA THR A 255 -11.33 17.81 1.72
C THR A 255 -11.47 17.63 3.25
N PRO A 256 -12.71 17.61 3.79
CA PRO A 256 -12.94 17.30 5.21
C PRO A 256 -12.36 15.95 5.64
N GLU A 257 -12.38 14.95 4.77
CA GLU A 257 -11.83 13.62 5.03
C GLU A 257 -10.30 13.67 5.12
N LEU A 258 -9.64 14.44 4.25
CA LEU A 258 -8.20 14.65 4.35
C LEU A 258 -7.83 15.41 5.62
N GLU A 259 -8.62 16.42 5.99
CA GLU A 259 -8.45 17.15 7.25
C GLU A 259 -8.62 16.23 8.45
N GLN A 260 -9.65 15.39 8.49
CA GLN A 260 -9.85 14.38 9.53
C GLN A 260 -8.65 13.44 9.62
N ALA A 261 -8.16 12.99 8.45
CA ALA A 261 -7.02 12.10 8.34
C ALA A 261 -5.69 12.76 8.69
N LEU A 262 -5.55 14.09 8.80
CA LEU A 262 -4.24 14.73 9.05
C LEU A 262 -4.20 15.58 10.32
N SER A 263 -5.30 16.23 10.69
CA SER A 263 -5.40 17.09 11.89
C SER A 263 -4.93 16.35 13.14
N ASN A 264 -5.42 15.13 13.34
CA ASN A 264 -5.07 14.27 14.47
C ASN A 264 -3.70 13.56 14.35
N CYS A 265 -2.91 13.82 13.30
CA CYS A 265 -1.55 13.27 13.22
C CYS A 265 -0.62 14.08 14.13
N LEU A 266 -0.05 13.45 15.16
CA LEU A 266 0.90 14.12 16.06
C LEU A 266 2.26 14.41 15.40
N SER A 267 2.50 13.92 14.18
CA SER A 267 3.79 14.02 13.49
C SER A 267 4.98 13.48 14.31
N CYS A 268 4.73 12.53 15.22
CA CYS A 268 5.73 11.95 16.14
C CYS A 268 6.78 11.06 15.45
N LYS A 269 6.65 10.82 14.15
CA LYS A 269 7.55 9.97 13.33
C LYS A 269 7.62 8.49 13.71
N ALA A 270 6.79 7.99 14.62
CA ALA A 270 6.59 6.55 14.83
C ALA A 270 6.48 5.75 13.52
N CYS A 271 5.70 6.25 12.56
CA CYS A 271 5.53 5.63 11.24
C CYS A 271 6.84 5.42 10.46
N THR A 272 7.91 6.21 10.66
CA THR A 272 9.16 6.02 9.92
C THR A 272 9.93 4.80 10.40
N THR A 273 9.87 4.50 11.70
CA THR A 273 10.61 3.38 12.32
C THR A 273 9.75 2.13 12.40
N GLU A 274 8.48 2.27 12.78
CA GLU A 274 7.59 1.14 13.06
C GLU A 274 6.89 0.59 11.83
N CYS A 275 6.70 1.40 10.79
CA CYS A 275 6.12 0.90 9.54
C CYS A 275 7.18 0.06 8.83
N PRO A 276 6.87 -1.20 8.46
CA PRO A 276 7.81 -2.03 7.71
C PRO A 276 8.24 -1.43 6.36
N SER A 277 7.44 -0.52 5.78
CA SER A 277 7.76 0.20 4.55
C SER A 277 8.43 1.57 4.78
N ASN A 278 8.69 1.93 6.04
CA ASN A 278 9.26 3.22 6.47
C ASN A 278 8.54 4.46 5.91
N VAL A 279 7.20 4.42 5.86
CA VAL A 279 6.38 5.55 5.40
C VAL A 279 6.59 6.74 6.34
N ASN A 280 6.98 7.90 5.78
CA ASN A 280 7.15 9.13 6.55
C ASN A 280 5.91 10.02 6.48
N MET A 281 4.88 9.66 7.24
CA MET A 281 3.63 10.42 7.31
C MET A 281 3.81 11.83 7.88
N ALA A 282 4.79 12.03 8.75
CA ALA A 282 5.09 13.36 9.30
C ALA A 282 5.56 14.33 8.20
N LEU A 283 6.42 13.85 7.30
CA LEU A 283 6.92 14.64 6.18
C LEU A 283 5.82 14.92 5.14
N LEU A 284 5.01 13.91 4.80
CA LEU A 284 3.84 14.07 3.93
C LEU A 284 2.84 15.09 4.50
N LYS A 285 2.55 15.02 5.81
CA LYS A 285 1.69 16.00 6.49
C LYS A 285 2.28 17.40 6.44
N ALA A 286 3.57 17.56 6.70
CA ALA A 286 4.22 18.88 6.71
C ALA A 286 4.09 19.56 5.34
N GLU A 287 4.35 18.82 4.26
CA GLU A 287 4.17 19.33 2.89
C GLU A 287 2.72 19.72 2.59
N LEU A 288 1.76 18.85 2.92
CA LEU A 288 0.34 19.14 2.68
C LEU A 288 -0.18 20.32 3.51
N LEU A 289 0.30 20.49 4.75
CA LEU A 289 -0.02 21.66 5.56
C LEU A 289 0.57 22.93 4.97
N HIS A 290 1.81 22.88 4.47
CA HIS A 290 2.43 24.01 3.78
C HIS A 290 1.64 24.39 2.52
N ALA A 291 1.30 23.41 1.68
CA ALA A 291 0.48 23.61 0.49
C ALA A 291 -0.89 24.23 0.85
N LYS A 292 -1.55 23.73 1.91
CA LYS A 292 -2.83 24.26 2.40
C LYS A 292 -2.72 25.72 2.82
N GLN A 293 -1.72 26.03 3.64
CA GLN A 293 -1.52 27.38 4.16
C GLN A 293 -1.11 28.37 3.07
N THR A 294 -0.38 27.92 2.06
CA THR A 294 -0.03 28.74 0.89
C THR A 294 -1.28 29.05 0.05
N ALA A 295 -2.16 28.08 -0.15
CA ALA A 295 -3.38 28.25 -0.95
C ALA A 295 -4.49 29.01 -0.21
N GLN A 296 -4.70 28.75 1.08
CA GLN A 296 -5.86 29.24 1.86
C GLN A 296 -5.48 30.31 2.90
N GLY A 297 -4.18 30.55 3.10
CA GLY A 297 -3.67 31.38 4.19
C GLY A 297 -3.66 30.66 5.54
N ILE A 298 -2.89 31.22 6.48
CA ILE A 298 -2.86 30.77 7.87
C ILE A 298 -4.11 31.31 8.58
N PRO A 299 -4.92 30.47 9.27
CA PRO A 299 -6.10 30.97 9.96
C PRO A 299 -5.74 31.86 11.16
N ILE A 300 -6.70 32.71 11.57
CA ILE A 300 -6.47 33.76 12.58
C ILE A 300 -6.03 33.17 13.92
N ARG A 301 -6.61 32.03 14.31
CA ARG A 301 -6.27 31.33 15.55
C ARG A 301 -4.78 31.00 15.61
N GLU A 302 -4.22 30.42 14.54
CA GLU A 302 -2.80 30.09 14.45
C GLU A 302 -1.93 31.35 14.46
N ARG A 303 -2.36 32.43 13.78
CA ARG A 303 -1.64 33.73 13.81
C ARG A 303 -1.58 34.33 15.22
N ILE A 304 -2.65 34.20 16.00
CA ILE A 304 -2.71 34.67 17.39
C ILE A 304 -1.78 33.82 18.26
N LEU A 305 -1.88 32.49 18.18
CA LEU A 305 -1.06 31.58 18.97
C LEU A 305 0.44 31.70 18.66
N ALA A 306 0.80 31.96 17.40
CA ALA A 306 2.18 32.22 16.98
C ALA A 306 2.76 33.52 17.59
N ARG A 307 1.93 34.41 18.13
CA ARG A 307 2.33 35.68 18.75
C ARG A 307 2.24 35.64 20.29
N VAL A 308 2.56 34.49 20.89
CA VAL A 308 2.49 34.29 22.36
C VAL A 308 3.29 35.34 23.14
N GLU A 309 4.44 35.80 22.63
CA GLU A 309 5.22 36.86 23.28
C GLU A 309 4.50 38.20 23.31
N LEU A 310 3.84 38.57 22.20
CA LEU A 310 3.05 39.80 22.13
C LEU A 310 1.86 39.72 23.09
N LEU A 311 1.19 38.57 23.14
CA LEU A 311 0.11 38.31 24.09
C LEU A 311 0.60 38.40 25.53
N GLY A 312 1.78 37.86 25.83
CA GLY A 312 2.42 37.97 27.15
C GLY A 312 2.77 39.41 27.53
N LYS A 313 3.32 40.20 26.60
CA LYS A 313 3.59 41.63 26.79
C LYS A 313 2.31 42.44 27.04
N LEU A 314 1.25 42.17 26.28
CA LEU A 314 -0.04 42.82 26.47
C LEU A 314 -0.64 42.45 27.83
N ALA A 315 -0.64 41.17 28.20
CA ALA A 315 -1.16 40.69 29.48
C ALA A 315 -0.42 41.30 30.69
N THR A 316 0.90 41.37 30.63
CA THR A 316 1.71 41.99 31.71
C THR A 316 1.51 43.51 31.80
N SER A 317 1.40 44.21 30.66
CA SER A 317 1.12 45.65 30.63
C SER A 317 -0.28 46.02 31.15
N ALA A 318 -1.25 45.11 31.00
CA ALA A 318 -2.58 45.25 31.58
C ALA A 318 -2.56 44.95 33.09
N SER A 319 -1.77 43.97 33.53
CA SER A 319 -1.63 43.58 34.93
C SER A 319 -0.95 44.67 35.79
N SER A 320 -0.01 45.44 35.22
CA SER A 320 0.58 46.60 35.91
C SER A 320 -0.37 47.78 36.15
N ARG A 321 -1.61 47.74 35.61
CA ARG A 321 -2.65 48.75 35.84
C ARG A 321 -3.72 48.31 36.84
N ILE A 322 -3.60 47.11 37.42
CA ILE A 322 -4.50 46.64 38.47
C ILE A 322 -3.90 47.08 39.81
N PRO A 323 -4.54 47.98 40.58
CA PRO A 323 -4.03 48.39 41.88
C PRO A 323 -3.96 47.15 42.78
N ARG A 324 -2.78 46.92 43.40
CA ARG A 324 -2.63 45.89 44.41
C ARG A 324 -3.50 46.28 45.60
N THR A 325 -4.62 45.59 45.79
CA THR A 325 -5.42 45.70 47.02
C THR A 325 -4.60 45.07 48.14
N SER A 326 -4.10 45.92 49.04
CA SER A 326 -3.57 45.56 50.36
C SER A 326 -4.69 45.20 51.31
#